data_AF-A0A830CZD9-F1
#
_entry.id   AF-A0A830CZD9-F1
#
_cell.length_a   1.000
_cell.length_b   1.000
_cell.length_c   1.000
_cell.angle_alpha   90.00
_cell.angle_beta   90.00
_cell.angle_gamma   90.00
#
_symmetry.space_group_name_H-M   'P 1'
#
loop_
_entity.id
_entity.type
_entity.pdbx_description
1 polymer ?
#
loop_
_entity_poly.entity_id
_entity_poly.type
_entity_poly.pdbx_seq_one_letter_code
_entity_poly.pdbx_strand_id
1 'polypeptide(L)' 'MLSTLNFSGDISLVEKLSHRLGRVGPGDVVLVRSPENPMKTITKRVLGVEGDTVGFLAFPSRSDLSTSLVVRI' A
#
# COMPACT_ATOMS: atom_id res chain seq x y z
N MET A 1 9.10 4.49 -3.16
CA MET A 1 9.33 3.62 -2.00
C MET A 1 10.83 3.44 -1.85
N LEU A 2 11.53 4.36 -1.15
CA LEU A 2 12.99 4.28 -1.04
C LEU A 2 13.42 2.90 -0.51
N SER A 3 14.50 2.36 -1.09
CA SER A 3 15.02 0.98 -1.02
C SER A 3 14.40 -0.04 -2.00
N THR A 4 13.10 0.04 -2.32
CA THR A 4 12.46 -0.89 -3.29
C THR A 4 12.34 -0.29 -4.69
N LEU A 5 12.07 1.02 -4.75
CA LEU A 5 11.99 1.81 -5.98
C LEU A 5 12.76 3.11 -5.75
N ASN A 6 13.70 3.38 -6.64
CA ASN A 6 14.53 4.57 -6.61
C ASN A 6 13.67 5.82 -6.78
N PHE A 7 14.05 6.87 -6.05
CA PHE A 7 13.47 8.20 -6.20
C PHE A 7 13.80 8.82 -7.55
N SER A 8 14.93 8.44 -8.17
CA SER A 8 15.46 9.05 -9.40
C SER A 8 14.91 8.46 -10.71
N GLY A 9 13.87 7.61 -10.66
CA GLY A 9 13.10 7.21 -11.86
C GLY A 9 13.39 5.79 -12.37
N ASP A 10 13.08 4.78 -11.55
CA ASP A 10 13.07 3.40 -12.02
C ASP A 10 11.99 3.17 -13.08
N ILE A 11 12.28 2.32 -14.05
CA ILE A 11 11.29 1.77 -14.99
C ILE A 11 10.77 0.47 -14.41
N SER A 12 9.46 0.37 -14.22
CA SER A 12 8.79 -0.83 -13.70
C SER A 12 7.81 -1.40 -14.71
N LEU A 13 7.79 -2.73 -14.85
CA LEU A 13 6.75 -3.44 -15.58
C LEU A 13 5.52 -3.59 -14.69
N VAL A 14 4.33 -3.35 -15.25
CA VAL A 14 3.07 -3.31 -14.49
C VAL A 14 2.07 -4.29 -15.09
N GLU A 15 1.58 -5.20 -14.25
CA GLU A 15 0.47 -6.09 -14.54
C GLU A 15 -0.86 -5.35 -14.29
N LYS A 16 -1.84 -5.46 -15.20
CA LYS A 16 -3.08 -4.65 -15.19
C LYS A 16 -4.38 -5.43 -14.96
N LEU A 17 -4.33 -6.73 -14.72
CA LEU A 17 -5.50 -7.60 -14.60
C LEU A 17 -5.72 -8.11 -13.18
N SER A 18 -4.68 -8.31 -12.36
CA SER A 18 -4.83 -8.93 -11.03
C SER A 18 -5.79 -8.18 -10.12
N HIS A 19 -5.81 -6.84 -10.18
CA HIS A 19 -6.75 -6.03 -9.40
C HIS A 19 -8.22 -6.24 -9.79
N ARG A 20 -8.50 -6.62 -11.05
CA ARG A 20 -9.86 -6.90 -11.53
C ARG A 20 -10.31 -8.32 -11.20
N LEU A 21 -9.35 -9.21 -11.01
CA LEU A 21 -9.57 -10.63 -10.72
C LEU A 21 -9.54 -10.94 -9.22
N GLY A 22 -9.43 -9.93 -8.35
CA GLY A 22 -9.33 -10.13 -6.90
C GLY A 22 -8.04 -10.85 -6.47
N ARG A 23 -6.97 -10.73 -7.27
CA ARG A 23 -5.68 -11.42 -7.03
C ARG A 23 -4.63 -10.55 -6.34
N VAL A 24 -4.97 -9.31 -5.98
CA VAL A 24 -4.08 -8.43 -5.23
C VAL A 24 -4.11 -8.85 -3.77
N GLY A 25 -2.95 -9.06 -3.17
CA GLY A 25 -2.80 -9.49 -1.78
C GLY A 25 -1.73 -8.72 -0.99
N PRO A 26 -1.61 -8.98 0.32
CA PRO A 26 -0.55 -8.42 1.15
C PRO A 26 0.84 -8.68 0.57
N GLY A 27 1.68 -7.65 0.54
CA GLY A 27 3.03 -7.70 -0.02
C GLY A 27 3.13 -7.20 -1.47
N ASP A 28 2.04 -7.19 -2.23
CA ASP A 28 2.04 -6.69 -3.61
C ASP A 28 2.39 -5.20 -3.68
N VAL A 29 3.12 -4.82 -4.73
CA VAL A 29 3.41 -3.42 -5.05
C VAL A 29 2.44 -2.96 -6.14
N VAL A 30 1.62 -1.96 -5.82
CA VAL A 30 0.55 -1.49 -6.69
C VAL A 30 0.78 -0.04 -7.11
N LEU A 31 0.39 0.26 -8.35
CA LEU A 31 0.20 1.63 -8.83
C LEU A 31 -1.28 1.97 -8.71
N VAL A 32 -1.59 2.99 -7.92
CA VAL A 32 -2.97 3.45 -7.69
C VAL A 32 -3.06 4.94 -7.95
N ARG A 33 -4.26 5.39 -8.34
CA ARG A 33 -4.54 6.83 -8.35
C ARG A 33 -4.66 7.31 -6.91
N SER A 34 -4.05 8.45 -6.61
CA SER A 34 -4.17 9.03 -5.28
C SER A 34 -5.64 9.42 -5.01
N PRO A 35 -6.20 8.99 -3.87
CA PRO A 35 -7.54 9.42 -3.45
C PRO A 35 -7.64 10.94 -3.25
N GLU A 36 -6.57 11.58 -2.77
CA GLU A 36 -6.51 13.02 -2.51
C GLU A 36 -6.35 13.85 -3.80
N ASN A 37 -5.60 13.32 -4.76
CA ASN A 37 -5.38 13.98 -6.04
C ASN A 37 -5.36 12.93 -7.18
N PRO A 38 -6.50 12.72 -7.86
CA PRO A 38 -6.61 11.71 -8.91
C PRO A 38 -5.68 11.91 -10.12
N MET A 39 -5.08 13.10 -10.28
CA MET A 39 -4.08 13.37 -11.33
C MET A 39 -2.71 12.76 -11.02
N LYS A 40 -2.49 12.28 -9.78
CA LYS A 40 -1.24 11.64 -9.37
C LYS A 40 -1.41 10.13 -9.26
N THR A 41 -0.55 9.40 -9.94
CA THR A 41 -0.35 7.96 -9.69
C THR A 41 0.71 7.80 -8.61
N ILE A 42 0.41 6.99 -7.60
CA ILE A 42 1.30 6.70 -6.48
C ILE A 42 1.63 5.21 -6.45
N THR A 43 2.84 4.89 -5.97
CA THR A 43 3.27 3.51 -5.76
C THR A 43 3.27 3.19 -4.27
N LYS A 44 2.56 2.13 -3.89
CA LYS A 44 2.43 1.66 -2.50
C LYS A 44 2.57 0.15 -2.44
N ARG A 45 2.92 -0.37 -1.25
CA ARG A 45 2.88 -1.80 -0.95
C ARG A 45 1.61 -2.10 -0.17
N VAL A 46 0.87 -3.13 -0.57
CA VAL A 46 -0.33 -3.58 0.13
C VAL A 46 0.06 -4.23 1.45
N LEU A 47 -0.53 -3.78 2.55
CA LEU A 47 -0.31 -4.36 3.88
C LEU A 47 -1.46 -5.26 4.33
N GLY A 48 -2.67 -4.98 3.85
CA GLY A 48 -3.87 -5.77 4.10
C GLY A 48 -4.91 -5.48 3.02
N VAL A 49 -5.77 -6.45 2.78
CA VAL A 49 -6.93 -6.36 1.89
C VAL A 49 -8.22 -6.40 2.70
N GLU A 50 -9.38 -6.23 2.05
CA GLU A 50 -10.67 -6.26 2.74
C GLU A 50 -10.81 -7.48 3.66
N GLY A 51 -11.25 -7.25 4.89
CA GLY A 51 -11.39 -8.28 5.92
C GLY A 51 -10.15 -8.46 6.81
N ASP A 52 -8.99 -7.96 6.40
CA ASP A 52 -7.78 -8.02 7.21
C ASP A 52 -7.84 -7.03 8.39
N THR A 53 -7.17 -7.40 9.49
CA THR A 53 -6.90 -6.49 10.61
C THR A 53 -5.41 -6.15 10.61
N VAL A 54 -5.08 -4.87 10.43
CA VAL A 54 -3.71 -4.38 10.36
C VAL A 54 -3.37 -3.63 11.65
N GLY A 55 -2.35 -4.13 12.37
CA GLY A 55 -1.77 -3.48 13.54
C GLY A 55 -0.58 -2.58 13.15
N PHE A 56 -0.47 -1.41 13.77
CA PHE A 56 0.65 -0.50 13.61
C PHE A 56 0.90 0.29 14.90
N LEU A 57 2.14 0.69 15.11
CA LEU A 57 2.50 1.58 16.20
C LEU A 57 2.17 3.02 15.80
N ALA A 58 1.26 3.66 16.53
CA ALA A 58 0.85 5.03 16.23
C ALA A 58 1.97 6.04 16.52
N PHE A 59 2.80 5.76 17.52
CA PHE A 59 3.91 6.62 17.94
C PHE A 59 5.15 5.79 18.28
N PRO A 60 5.87 5.27 17.27
CA PRO A 60 6.99 4.34 17.47
C PRO A 60 8.15 4.95 18.29
N SER A 61 8.19 6.26 18.46
CA SER A 61 9.22 6.97 19.25
C SER A 61 8.78 7.39 20.66
N ARG A 62 7.49 7.23 21.02
CA ARG A 62 6.95 7.75 22.30
C ARG A 62 6.24 6.70 23.16
N SER A 63 5.77 5.59 22.61
CA SER A 63 5.09 4.56 23.39
C SER A 63 4.96 3.23 22.65
N ASP A 64 4.81 2.14 23.40
CA ASP A 64 4.48 0.80 22.88
C ASP A 64 2.99 0.65 22.53
N LEU A 65 2.27 1.75 22.33
CA LEU A 65 0.85 1.73 22.01
C LEU A 65 0.65 1.30 20.55
N SER A 66 0.22 0.06 20.37
CA SER A 66 -0.22 -0.48 19.08
C SER A 66 -1.69 -0.21 18.86
N THR A 67 -2.02 0.34 17.69
CA THR A 67 -3.39 0.51 17.20
C THR A 67 -3.65 -0.49 16.09
N SER A 68 -4.85 -1.07 16.05
CA SER A 68 -5.29 -1.94 14.96
C SER A 68 -6.48 -1.35 14.24
N LEU A 69 -6.55 -1.57 12.93
CA LEU A 69 -7.68 -1.19 12.10
C LEU A 69 -8.09 -2.34 11.17
N VAL A 70 -9.40 -2.48 10.97
CA VAL A 70 -9.97 -3.45 10.03
C VAL A 70 -10.06 -2.78 8.67
N VAL A 71 -9.52 -3.41 7.63
CA VAL A 71 -9.60 -2.92 6.26
C VAL A 71 -11.01 -3.18 5.74
N ARG A 72 -11.71 -2.10 5.42
CA ARG A 72 -13.06 -2.10 4.84
C ARG A 72 -13.07 -1.22 3.60
N ILE A 73 -13.90 -1.58 2.63
CA ILE A 73 -14.12 -0.83 1.38
C ILE A 73 -15.25 0.18 1.59
#